data_AF-A0A497I985-F1
#
_entry.id   AF-A0A497I985-F1
#
_cell.length_a   1.000
_cell.length_b   1.000
_cell.length_c   1.000
_cell.angle_alpha   90.00
_cell.angle_beta   90.00
_cell.angle_gamma   90.00
#
_symmetry.space_group_name_H-M   'P 1'
#
loop_
_entity.id
_entity.type
_entity.pdbx_description
1 polymer ?
#
loop_
_entity_poly.entity_id
_entity_poly.type
_entity_poly.pdbx_seq_one_letter_code
_entity_poly.pdbx_strand_id
1 'polypeptide(L)'
;MDKFTAGIVSLIIGLLVLIGIGVAYLLQPREYLDVELTELIEHPEKYVGKDIHTIGYLGDTGEIDVSAILIPIIISTGETTTVIWVPLRDTDYYFAVYTSNSFEKGILIRLEVPKYDLLGQKVDVHGHFETFTFKYHEEEIDTYIIRGDVEPYKGC
;
A
#
# COMPACT_ATOMS: atom_id res chain seq x y z
N MET A 1 -6.86 49.87 -25.75
CA MET A 1 -5.94 48.77 -25.42
C MET A 1 -5.02 48.54 -26.60
N ASP A 2 -3.76 48.84 -26.39
CA ASP A 2 -2.63 48.76 -27.31
C ASP A 2 -2.27 47.30 -27.61
N LYS A 3 -1.85 47.02 -28.86
CA LYS A 3 -1.60 45.65 -29.37
C LYS A 3 -0.59 44.86 -28.52
N PHE A 4 0.33 45.57 -27.87
CA PHE A 4 1.32 45.01 -26.96
C PHE A 4 0.66 44.43 -25.69
N THR A 5 -0.24 45.19 -25.07
CA THR A 5 -1.02 44.79 -23.89
C THR A 5 -1.94 43.60 -24.19
N ALA A 6 -2.55 43.57 -25.37
CA ALA A 6 -3.37 42.43 -25.81
C ALA A 6 -2.55 41.14 -26.01
N GLY A 7 -1.31 41.25 -26.51
CA GLY A 7 -0.39 40.12 -26.68
C GLY A 7 0.05 39.51 -25.35
N ILE A 8 0.38 40.36 -24.36
CA ILE A 8 0.77 39.90 -23.02
C ILE A 8 -0.40 39.21 -22.30
N VAL A 9 -1.61 39.78 -22.39
CA VAL A 9 -2.81 39.17 -21.78
C VAL A 9 -3.09 37.79 -22.40
N SER A 10 -2.95 37.66 -23.72
CA SER A 10 -3.17 36.37 -24.42
C SER A 10 -2.14 35.32 -24.02
N LEU A 11 -0.87 35.72 -23.84
CA LEU A 11 0.20 34.83 -23.38
C LEU A 11 -0.05 34.32 -21.95
N ILE A 12 -0.47 35.21 -21.05
CA ILE A 12 -0.77 34.86 -19.65
C ILE A 12 -1.95 33.89 -19.58
N ILE A 13 -3.01 34.13 -20.35
CA ILE A 13 -4.17 33.22 -20.41
C ILE A 13 -3.75 31.85 -20.95
N GLY A 14 -2.94 31.80 -22.01
CA GLY A 14 -2.41 30.55 -22.55
C GLY A 14 -1.58 29.77 -21.53
N LEU A 15 -0.73 30.46 -20.76
CA LEU A 15 0.08 29.84 -19.71
C LEU A 15 -0.79 29.28 -18.57
N LEU A 16 -1.82 30.02 -18.14
CA LEU A 16 -2.73 29.57 -17.09
C LEU A 16 -3.55 28.34 -17.51
N VAL A 17 -3.97 28.27 -18.79
CA VAL A 17 -4.64 27.09 -19.34
C VAL A 17 -3.71 25.88 -19.35
N LEU A 18 -2.45 26.04 -19.76
CA LEU A 18 -1.46 24.95 -19.76
C LEU A 18 -1.14 24.45 -18.35
N ILE A 19 -0.99 25.36 -17.38
CA ILE A 19 -0.80 25.00 -15.97
C ILE A 19 -2.04 24.28 -15.45
N GLY A 20 -3.24 24.79 -15.76
CA GLY A 20 -4.50 24.16 -15.36
C GLY A 20 -4.66 22.74 -15.91
N ILE A 21 -4.32 22.52 -17.18
CA ILE A 21 -4.33 21.18 -17.80
C ILE A 21 -3.27 20.27 -17.16
N GLY A 22 -2.05 20.78 -16.94
CA GLY A 22 -0.97 20.01 -16.32
C GLY A 22 -1.30 19.60 -14.88
N VAL A 23 -1.88 20.50 -14.09
CA VAL A 23 -2.35 20.23 -12.73
C VAL A 23 -3.52 19.23 -12.75
N ALA A 24 -4.47 19.37 -13.67
CA ALA A 24 -5.58 18.42 -13.80
C ALA A 24 -5.11 17.01 -14.20
N TYR A 25 -4.08 16.90 -15.04
CA TYR A 25 -3.49 15.62 -15.42
C TYR A 25 -2.70 14.98 -14.26
N LEU A 26 -1.99 15.80 -13.47
CA LEU A 26 -1.31 15.36 -12.25
C LEU A 26 -2.26 14.97 -11.11
N LEU A 27 -3.48 15.53 -11.10
CA LEU A 27 -4.51 15.27 -10.11
C LEU A 27 -5.53 14.20 -10.55
N GLN A 28 -5.26 13.45 -11.63
CA GLN A 28 -6.11 12.30 -11.93
C GLN A 28 -6.08 11.36 -10.72
N PRO A 29 -7.24 11.00 -10.15
CA PRO A 29 -7.28 10.08 -9.03
C PRO A 29 -6.64 8.77 -9.47
N ARG A 30 -5.70 8.25 -8.67
CA ARG A 30 -5.20 6.89 -8.86
C ARG A 30 -6.42 5.96 -8.82
N GLU A 31 -6.71 5.33 -9.95
CA GLU A 31 -7.74 4.29 -10.02
C GLU A 31 -7.18 3.03 -9.37
N TYR A 32 -7.74 2.69 -8.21
CA TYR A 32 -7.42 1.45 -7.52
C TYR A 32 -8.32 0.33 -8.05
N LEU A 33 -7.72 -0.82 -8.35
CA LEU A 33 -8.46 -2.03 -8.68
C LEU A 33 -9.00 -2.65 -7.39
N ASP A 34 -10.31 -2.81 -7.27
CA ASP A 34 -10.92 -3.58 -6.19
C ASP A 34 -10.57 -5.07 -6.33
N VAL A 35 -9.87 -5.62 -5.35
CA VAL A 35 -9.45 -7.03 -5.33
C VAL A 35 -9.80 -7.65 -3.99
N GLU A 36 -10.44 -8.82 -4.01
CA GLU A 36 -10.64 -9.60 -2.80
C GLU A 36 -9.29 -10.05 -2.24
N LEU A 37 -9.07 -9.85 -0.94
CA LEU A 37 -7.78 -10.17 -0.32
C LEU A 37 -7.39 -11.64 -0.50
N THR A 38 -8.36 -12.55 -0.47
CA THR A 38 -8.12 -13.97 -0.76
C THR A 38 -7.57 -14.19 -2.16
N GLU A 39 -8.13 -13.52 -3.17
CA GLU A 39 -7.66 -13.61 -4.56
C GLU A 39 -6.25 -13.02 -4.71
N LEU A 40 -5.97 -11.91 -4.01
CA LEU A 40 -4.64 -11.30 -3.98
C LEU A 40 -3.58 -12.22 -3.37
N ILE A 41 -3.95 -13.01 -2.35
CA ILE A 41 -3.05 -13.96 -1.68
C ILE A 41 -2.85 -15.24 -2.50
N GLU A 42 -3.91 -15.74 -3.14
CA GLU A 42 -3.87 -17.00 -3.90
C GLU A 42 -3.26 -16.82 -5.30
N HIS A 43 -3.38 -15.62 -5.88
CA HIS A 43 -2.90 -15.29 -7.23
C HIS A 43 -2.17 -13.93 -7.30
N PRO A 44 -1.14 -13.71 -6.45
CA PRO A 44 -0.45 -12.41 -6.37
C PRO A 44 0.18 -11.99 -7.71
N GLU A 45 0.63 -12.93 -8.53
CA GLU A 45 1.26 -12.68 -9.82
C GLU A 45 0.39 -11.88 -10.80
N LYS A 46 -0.95 -11.95 -10.66
CA LYS A 46 -1.88 -11.22 -11.52
C LYS A 46 -1.93 -9.72 -11.23
N TYR A 47 -1.46 -9.30 -10.05
CA TYR A 47 -1.66 -7.94 -9.54
C TYR A 47 -0.37 -7.13 -9.42
N VAL A 48 0.79 -7.74 -9.63
CA VAL A 48 2.08 -7.05 -9.54
C VAL A 48 2.13 -5.85 -10.49
N GLY A 49 2.52 -4.69 -9.97
CA GLY A 49 2.59 -3.43 -10.70
C GLY A 49 1.27 -2.68 -10.80
N LYS A 50 0.21 -3.11 -10.10
CA LYS A 50 -1.09 -2.43 -10.09
C LYS A 50 -1.32 -1.70 -8.78
N ASP A 51 -2.06 -0.60 -8.87
CA ASP A 51 -2.65 0.06 -7.71
C ASP A 51 -3.93 -0.71 -7.32
N ILE A 52 -3.97 -1.24 -6.10
CA ILE A 52 -5.06 -2.08 -5.60
C ILE A 52 -5.77 -1.46 -4.40
N HIS A 53 -7.07 -1.75 -4.31
CA HIS A 53 -7.87 -1.56 -3.12
C HIS A 53 -8.32 -2.93 -2.62
N THR A 54 -8.14 -3.18 -1.33
CA THR A 54 -8.60 -4.41 -0.69
C THR A 54 -9.03 -4.15 0.74
N ILE A 55 -9.71 -5.12 1.33
CA ILE A 55 -10.24 -5.02 2.68
C ILE A 55 -9.76 -6.22 3.49
N GLY A 56 -9.29 -5.98 4.70
CA GLY A 56 -8.90 -7.06 5.61
C GLY A 56 -8.70 -6.58 7.04
N TYR A 57 -8.19 -7.45 7.89
CA TYR A 57 -7.87 -7.13 9.29
C TYR A 57 -6.40 -6.75 9.41
N LEU A 58 -6.12 -5.57 9.94
CA LEU A 58 -4.74 -5.16 10.19
C LEU A 58 -4.19 -5.93 11.39
N GLY A 59 -3.04 -6.57 11.25
CA GLY A 59 -2.40 -7.32 12.31
C GLY A 59 -0.92 -7.02 12.46
N ASP A 60 -0.46 -7.16 13.69
CA ASP A 60 0.91 -7.15 14.18
C ASP A 60 0.96 -8.28 15.20
N THR A 61 1.88 -9.25 15.07
CA THR A 61 2.02 -10.26 16.12
C THR A 61 2.91 -9.72 17.23
N GLY A 62 2.31 -8.79 17.97
CA GLY A 62 2.88 -8.16 19.14
C GLY A 62 3.09 -9.14 20.28
N GLU A 63 4.24 -9.82 20.28
CA GLU A 63 5.04 -10.14 21.46
C GLU A 63 6.48 -10.29 20.97
N ILE A 64 7.35 -9.28 21.12
CA ILE A 64 8.81 -9.37 21.32
C ILE A 64 9.49 -8.00 21.07
N ASP A 65 10.55 -7.78 21.85
CA ASP A 65 11.59 -6.75 21.83
C ASP A 65 11.68 -5.82 20.59
N VAL A 66 11.86 -4.52 20.87
CA VAL A 66 11.64 -3.32 20.03
C VAL A 66 12.44 -3.24 18.71
N SER A 67 13.16 -4.30 18.33
CA SER A 67 14.02 -4.37 17.15
C SER A 67 13.40 -5.09 15.93
N ALA A 68 12.32 -5.87 16.10
CA ALA A 68 11.67 -6.59 15.00
C ALA A 68 10.19 -6.89 15.26
N ILE A 69 9.36 -6.79 14.23
CA ILE A 69 7.97 -7.24 14.23
C ILE A 69 7.91 -8.68 13.73
N LEU A 70 7.16 -9.53 14.43
CA LEU A 70 6.78 -10.85 13.94
C LEU A 70 5.52 -10.69 13.08
N ILE A 71 5.52 -11.27 11.88
CA ILE A 71 4.35 -11.27 10.99
C ILE A 71 4.16 -12.69 10.45
N PRO A 72 3.16 -13.46 10.91
CA PRO A 72 2.78 -14.69 10.26
C PRO A 72 2.18 -14.35 8.90
N ILE A 73 2.84 -14.78 7.83
CA ILE A 73 2.40 -14.58 6.46
C ILE A 73 2.32 -15.95 5.80
N ILE A 74 1.16 -16.30 5.26
CA ILE A 74 1.08 -17.45 4.36
C ILE A 74 1.71 -17.03 3.04
N ILE A 75 2.97 -17.43 2.81
CA ILE A 75 3.68 -17.15 1.56
C ILE A 75 3.26 -18.19 0.52
N SER A 76 2.60 -17.70 -0.52
CA SER A 76 2.62 -18.16 -1.92
C SER A 76 2.22 -19.59 -2.30
N THR A 77 1.65 -20.44 -1.44
CA THR A 77 1.14 -21.76 -1.89
C THR A 77 -0.15 -22.26 -1.22
N GLY A 78 -0.86 -21.42 -0.47
CA GLY A 78 -2.16 -21.78 0.13
C GLY A 78 -2.11 -22.80 1.27
N GLU A 79 -0.99 -23.50 1.45
CA GLU A 79 -0.81 -24.58 2.44
C GLU A 79 0.23 -24.28 3.52
N THR A 80 1.14 -23.31 3.33
CA THR A 80 2.25 -23.07 4.27
C THR A 80 2.16 -21.69 4.93
N THR A 81 2.05 -21.66 6.26
CA THR A 81 2.24 -20.43 7.04
C THR A 81 3.72 -20.22 7.29
N THR A 82 4.28 -19.16 6.72
CA THR A 82 5.67 -18.76 6.96
C THR A 82 5.67 -17.59 7.91
N VAL A 83 6.30 -17.75 9.06
CA VAL A 83 6.44 -16.65 10.00
C VAL A 83 7.64 -15.82 9.57
N ILE A 84 7.42 -14.55 9.21
CA ILE A 84 8.47 -13.61 8.81
C ILE A 84 8.77 -12.67 9.97
N TRP A 85 10.06 -12.49 10.26
CA TRP A 85 10.56 -11.45 11.14
C TRP A 85 10.93 -10.23 10.31
N VAL A 86 10.22 -9.14 10.48
CA VAL A 86 10.48 -7.88 9.78
C VAL A 86 11.15 -6.90 10.73
N PRO A 87 12.45 -6.57 10.53
CA PRO A 87 13.09 -5.56 11.35
C PRO A 87 12.44 -4.19 11.14
N LEU A 88 12.10 -3.51 12.22
CA LEU A 88 11.68 -2.12 12.18
C LEU A 88 12.91 -1.27 11.84
N ARG A 89 13.08 -0.90 10.57
CA ARG A 89 14.05 0.13 10.19
C ARG A 89 13.39 1.50 10.36
N ASP A 90 14.20 2.50 10.71
CA ASP A 90 13.82 3.85 11.16
C ASP A 90 12.88 4.68 10.25
N THR A 91 12.46 4.19 9.08
CA THR A 91 11.67 4.96 8.11
C THR A 91 10.34 4.36 7.70
N ASP A 92 10.08 3.07 7.92
CA ASP A 92 8.87 2.40 7.41
C ASP A 92 8.32 1.38 8.40
N TYR A 93 7.00 1.32 8.48
CA TYR A 93 6.30 0.40 9.36
C TYR A 93 5.67 -0.73 8.54
N TYR A 94 6.00 -1.96 8.89
CA TYR A 94 5.51 -3.15 8.21
C TYR A 94 4.44 -3.82 9.08
N PHE A 95 3.29 -4.08 8.48
CA PHE A 95 2.16 -4.79 9.08
C PHE A 95 1.69 -5.89 8.13
N ALA A 96 0.72 -6.70 8.56
CA ALA A 96 -0.02 -7.56 7.66
C ALA A 96 -1.50 -7.22 7.62
N VAL A 97 -2.10 -7.47 6.46
CA VAL A 97 -3.54 -7.42 6.25
C VAL A 97 -4.03 -8.86 6.08
N TYR A 98 -4.90 -9.30 6.98
CA TYR A 98 -5.40 -10.67 7.06
C TYR A 98 -6.82 -10.81 6.52
N THR A 99 -7.15 -11.98 5.97
CA THR A 99 -8.49 -12.32 5.49
C THR A 99 -9.52 -12.44 6.62
N SER A 100 -9.05 -12.77 7.83
CA SER A 100 -9.88 -12.96 9.02
C SER A 100 -9.21 -12.38 10.28
N ASN A 101 -10.00 -12.25 11.34
CA ASN A 101 -9.51 -11.90 12.68
C ASN A 101 -8.77 -13.06 13.39
N SER A 102 -8.70 -14.24 12.78
CA SER A 102 -7.85 -15.35 13.25
C SER A 102 -6.41 -15.25 12.74
N PHE A 103 -6.11 -14.24 11.91
CA PHE A 103 -4.76 -13.92 11.42
C PHE A 103 -4.05 -15.09 10.73
N GLU A 104 -4.82 -15.93 10.03
CA GLU A 104 -4.29 -17.12 9.36
C GLU A 104 -3.60 -16.77 8.04
N LYS A 105 -4.33 -16.17 7.09
CA LYS A 105 -3.86 -15.81 5.75
C LYS A 105 -3.80 -14.29 5.61
N GLY A 106 -2.67 -13.76 5.18
CA GLY A 106 -2.50 -12.32 5.02
C GLY A 106 -1.37 -11.96 4.07
N ILE A 107 -1.30 -10.67 3.75
CA ILE A 107 -0.27 -10.07 2.91
C ILE A 107 0.40 -8.90 3.64
N LEU A 108 1.68 -8.69 3.35
CA LEU A 108 2.43 -7.58 3.93
C LEU A 108 1.93 -6.25 3.38
N ILE A 109 1.89 -5.26 4.26
CA ILE A 109 1.72 -3.87 3.91
C ILE A 109 2.82 -3.03 4.54
N ARG A 110 3.37 -2.11 3.75
CA ARG A 110 4.33 -1.10 4.17
C ARG A 110 3.64 0.25 4.23
N LEU A 111 3.66 0.85 5.42
CA LEU A 111 3.06 2.15 5.72
C LEU A 111 4.15 3.20 5.99
N GLU A 112 3.92 4.43 5.56
CA GLU A 112 4.80 5.58 5.84
C GLU A 112 4.69 6.04 7.30
N VAL A 113 3.53 5.80 7.93
CA VAL A 113 3.20 6.22 9.29
C VAL A 113 2.63 5.00 10.02
N PRO A 114 2.98 4.75 11.29
CA PRO A 114 2.44 3.61 11.99
C PRO A 114 0.94 3.82 12.25
N LYS A 115 0.17 2.74 12.10
CA LYS A 115 -1.29 2.72 12.35
C LYS A 115 -1.62 1.73 13.47
N TYR A 116 -0.89 1.83 14.59
CA TYR A 116 -1.04 0.93 15.75
C TYR A 116 -2.45 0.95 16.35
N ASP A 117 -3.15 2.06 16.21
CA ASP A 117 -4.54 2.23 16.62
C ASP A 117 -5.51 1.35 15.83
N LEU A 118 -5.15 0.95 14.61
CA LEU A 118 -5.98 0.10 13.73
C LEU A 118 -5.69 -1.39 13.89
N LEU A 119 -4.76 -1.79 14.77
CA LEU A 119 -4.44 -3.21 14.99
C LEU A 119 -5.64 -4.00 15.49
N GLY A 120 -5.82 -5.18 14.91
CA GLY A 120 -6.96 -6.08 15.15
C GLY A 120 -8.28 -5.59 14.55
N GLN A 121 -8.29 -4.43 13.88
CA GLN A 121 -9.48 -3.88 13.26
C GLN A 121 -9.54 -4.21 11.78
N LYS A 122 -10.77 -4.18 11.24
CA LYS A 122 -11.00 -4.26 9.80
C LYS A 122 -10.67 -2.90 9.18
N VAL A 123 -9.89 -2.91 8.10
CA VAL A 123 -9.36 -1.72 7.43
C VAL A 123 -9.61 -1.77 5.92
N ASP A 124 -9.78 -0.59 5.33
CA ASP A 124 -9.67 -0.36 3.90
C ASP A 124 -8.19 -0.11 3.56
N VAL A 125 -7.69 -0.81 2.56
CA VAL A 125 -6.27 -0.82 2.20
C VAL A 125 -6.12 -0.34 0.77
N HIS A 126 -5.32 0.70 0.56
CA HIS A 126 -5.03 1.26 -0.75
C HIS A 126 -3.53 1.34 -0.97
N GLY A 127 -3.04 0.77 -2.06
CA GLY A 127 -1.61 0.88 -2.36
C GLY A 127 -1.18 0.22 -3.64
N HIS A 128 0.10 0.40 -3.95
CA HIS A 128 0.74 -0.25 -5.08
C HIS A 128 1.19 -1.66 -4.70
N PHE A 129 0.83 -2.65 -5.51
CA PHE A 129 1.22 -4.03 -5.28
C PHE A 129 2.56 -4.34 -5.96
N GLU A 130 3.58 -4.68 -5.18
CA GLU A 130 4.93 -4.89 -5.68
C GLU A 130 5.60 -6.15 -5.10
N THR A 131 6.54 -6.69 -5.86
CA THR A 131 7.50 -7.67 -5.34
C THR A 131 8.49 -6.96 -4.44
N PHE A 132 8.83 -7.58 -3.32
CA PHE A 132 9.78 -7.06 -2.36
C PHE A 132 10.73 -8.16 -1.91
N THR A 133 12.03 -7.88 -1.98
CA THR A 133 13.06 -8.74 -1.41
C THR A 133 13.46 -8.17 -0.06
N PHE A 134 13.20 -8.91 1.01
CA PHE A 134 13.69 -8.53 2.34
C PHE A 134 14.95 -9.32 2.67
N LYS A 135 15.91 -8.65 3.31
CA LYS A 135 17.13 -9.29 3.81
C LYS A 135 16.95 -9.64 5.27
N TYR A 136 17.10 -10.92 5.60
CA TYR A 136 17.08 -11.42 6.97
C TYR A 136 18.39 -12.17 7.24
N HIS A 137 19.19 -11.65 8.16
CA HIS A 137 20.59 -12.08 8.34
C HIS A 137 21.36 -12.11 7.02
N GLU A 138 21.76 -13.29 6.56
CA GLU A 138 22.52 -13.53 5.32
C GLU A 138 21.64 -14.07 4.18
N GLU A 139 20.33 -14.14 4.39
CA GLU A 139 19.36 -14.67 3.43
C GLU A 139 18.51 -13.55 2.81
N GLU A 140 18.21 -13.70 1.53
CA GLU A 140 17.28 -12.86 0.80
C GLU A 140 16.01 -13.66 0.54
N ILE A 141 14.86 -13.09 0.92
CA ILE A 141 13.57 -13.73 0.74
C ILE A 141 12.70 -12.80 -0.10
N ASP A 142 12.21 -13.33 -1.22
CA ASP A 142 11.29 -12.66 -2.12
C ASP A 142 9.84 -12.85 -1.62
N THR A 143 9.09 -11.76 -1.59
CA THR A 143 7.68 -11.75 -1.20
C THR A 143 6.91 -10.69 -1.99
N TYR A 144 5.62 -10.57 -1.71
CA TYR A 144 4.75 -9.53 -2.26
C TYR A 144 4.27 -8.62 -1.13
N ILE A 145 4.20 -7.32 -1.43
CA ILE A 145 3.75 -6.31 -0.47
C ILE A 145 2.78 -5.33 -1.13
N ILE A 146 1.98 -4.69 -0.28
CA ILE A 146 1.26 -3.47 -0.61
C ILE A 146 2.07 -2.29 -0.08
N ARG A 147 2.42 -1.33 -0.93
CA ARG A 147 2.99 -0.05 -0.49
C ARG A 147 1.92 1.02 -0.58
N GLY A 148 1.45 1.53 0.55
CA GLY A 148 0.35 2.49 0.56
C GLY A 148 -0.10 2.89 1.95
N ASP A 149 -1.40 3.07 2.12
CA ASP A 149 -2.03 3.47 3.37
C ASP A 149 -3.21 2.59 3.73
N VAL A 150 -3.61 2.66 4.99
CA VAL A 150 -4.80 2.02 5.54
C VAL A 150 -5.67 3.03 6.28
N GLU A 151 -6.97 2.84 6.14
CA GLU A 151 -8.01 3.59 6.83
C GLU A 151 -8.97 2.64 7.57
N PRO A 152 -9.67 3.11 8.63
CA PRO A 152 -10.74 2.33 9.24
C PRO A 152 -11.80 1.93 8.20
N TYR A 153 -12.19 0.65 8.19
CA TYR A 153 -13.27 0.18 7.33
C TYR A 153 -14.59 0.84 7.72
N LYS A 154 -15.19 1.62 6.81
CA LYS A 154 -16.39 2.42 7.13
C LYS A 154 -17.71 1.69 6.95
N GLY A 155 -17.73 0.54 6.29
CA GLY A 155 -18.93 -0.30 6.10
C GLY A 155 -20.09 0.43 5.40
N CYS A 156 -20.38 0.06 4.15
CA CYS A 156 -21.61 0.46 3.48
C CYS A 156 -22.68 -0.64 3.63
#